data_AF-A0A1F7L100-F1
#
_entry.id   AF-A0A1F7L100-F1
#
_cell.length_a   1.000
_cell.length_b   1.000
_cell.length_c   1.000
_cell.angle_alpha   90.00
_cell.angle_beta   90.00
_cell.angle_gamma   90.00
#
_symmetry.space_group_name_H-M   'P 1'
#
loop_
_entity.id
_entity.type
_entity.pdbx_description
1 polymer ?
#
loop_
_entity_poly.entity_id
_entity_poly.type
_entity_poly.pdbx_seq_one_letter_code
_entity_poly.pdbx_strand_id
1 'polypeptide(L)'
;MFNKIQRWKWNFNRVVVLFDLCYFILFNIINISEPIKYISALILVILNAIFLFTKTKKFSLFKSLRLLFRINVPIWVVVIFLTYSKYQSLPFQIIAFALVFISFTSIFTFILLVINRIIEARKLRLAIFFLILFIVLCFTISTLTYQRLVNEGSVIADKQCLNVNPLIIQRKNSYTETIRIAKANGSEEDYWKEQINYLEISKKYIQAQQSWLKEQSAFINRTDYKLFIPKIIQKAGLLQYQSREADMKSTIAVTEMFKSLTDTNKQKELATTILNEKKKQEAAEAELDKIWKSKSNFDIRVRFIRVPKTQCPKENLNIPEVPNIFAPPKQIFRGPWS
;
A
#
# COMPACT_ATOMS: atom_id res chain seq x y z
N MET A 1 -54.43 -28.52 -36.58
CA MET A 1 -53.92 -27.19 -36.17
C MET A 1 -53.02 -27.35 -34.95
N PHE A 2 -51.73 -27.59 -35.13
CA PHE A 2 -50.74 -27.45 -34.05
C PHE A 2 -49.82 -26.30 -34.42
N ASN A 3 -49.84 -25.27 -33.57
CA ASN A 3 -49.15 -24.00 -33.76
C ASN A 3 -47.66 -24.21 -34.04
N LYS A 4 -47.19 -23.64 -35.16
CA LYS A 4 -45.78 -23.32 -35.39
C LYS A 4 -45.37 -22.33 -34.30
N ILE A 5 -44.77 -22.82 -33.22
CA ILE A 5 -44.05 -21.98 -32.27
C ILE A 5 -42.86 -21.38 -33.03
N GLN A 6 -43.02 -20.13 -33.42
CA GLN A 6 -42.00 -19.32 -34.05
C GLN A 6 -40.88 -19.16 -33.01
N ARG A 7 -39.81 -19.97 -33.10
CA ARG A 7 -38.61 -19.82 -32.27
C ARG A 7 -38.07 -18.41 -32.49
N TRP A 8 -38.40 -17.52 -31.56
CA TRP A 8 -37.77 -16.21 -31.45
C TRP A 8 -36.27 -16.43 -31.34
N LYS A 9 -35.54 -16.18 -32.43
CA LYS A 9 -34.09 -16.06 -32.41
C LYS A 9 -33.78 -14.76 -31.68
N TRP A 10 -33.76 -14.82 -30.35
CA TRP A 10 -33.22 -13.75 -29.54
C TRP A 10 -31.81 -13.46 -30.05
N ASN A 11 -31.55 -12.22 -30.45
CA ASN A 11 -30.24 -11.80 -30.90
C ASN A 11 -29.36 -11.66 -29.64
N PHE A 12 -28.86 -12.79 -29.15
CA PHE A 12 -28.22 -12.94 -27.84
C PHE A 12 -27.00 -12.03 -27.62
N ASN A 13 -26.40 -11.49 -28.69
CA ASN A 13 -25.41 -10.41 -28.58
C ASN A 13 -25.95 -9.18 -27.83
N ARG A 14 -27.26 -8.91 -27.90
CA ARG A 14 -27.92 -7.86 -27.11
C ARG A 14 -28.23 -8.29 -25.67
N VAL A 15 -28.39 -9.59 -25.43
CA VAL A 15 -28.77 -10.15 -24.12
C VAL A 15 -27.57 -10.21 -23.17
N VAL A 16 -26.37 -10.57 -23.65
CA VAL A 16 -25.14 -10.56 -22.84
C VAL A 16 -24.84 -9.15 -22.34
N VAL A 17 -24.95 -8.15 -23.22
CA VAL A 17 -24.77 -6.73 -22.85
C VAL A 17 -25.78 -6.30 -21.78
N LEU A 18 -27.03 -6.75 -21.86
CA LEU A 18 -28.06 -6.49 -20.85
C LEU A 18 -27.78 -7.19 -19.51
N PHE A 19 -27.31 -8.43 -19.52
CA PHE A 19 -26.92 -9.14 -18.29
C PHE A 19 -25.70 -8.52 -17.64
N ASP A 20 -24.70 -8.09 -18.43
CA ASP A 20 -23.54 -7.37 -17.92
C ASP A 20 -23.97 -6.03 -17.31
N LEU A 21 -24.81 -5.25 -18.00
CA LEU A 21 -25.39 -4.00 -17.47
C LEU A 21 -26.19 -4.23 -16.18
N CYS A 22 -27.06 -5.22 -16.13
CA CYS A 22 -27.82 -5.57 -14.92
C CYS A 22 -26.90 -6.01 -13.78
N TYR A 23 -25.87 -6.82 -14.07
CA TYR A 23 -24.86 -7.20 -13.10
C TYR A 23 -24.16 -5.94 -12.54
N PHE A 24 -23.73 -5.01 -13.40
CA PHE A 24 -23.09 -3.76 -12.98
C PHE A 24 -24.00 -2.82 -12.18
N ILE A 25 -25.28 -2.74 -12.52
CA ILE A 25 -26.27 -1.95 -11.77
C ILE A 25 -26.46 -2.56 -10.38
N LEU A 26 -26.69 -3.88 -10.28
CA LEU A 26 -26.78 -4.60 -9.00
C LEU A 26 -25.50 -4.43 -8.16
N PHE A 27 -24.33 -4.44 -8.80
CA PHE A 27 -23.04 -4.34 -8.14
C PHE A 27 -22.72 -2.98 -7.53
N ASN A 28 -23.26 -1.91 -8.09
CA ASN A 28 -23.11 -0.55 -7.55
C ASN A 28 -24.15 -0.24 -6.47
N ILE A 29 -25.27 -0.97 -6.45
CA ILE A 29 -26.31 -0.83 -5.42
C ILE A 29 -25.92 -1.61 -4.15
N ILE A 30 -25.26 -2.76 -4.27
CA ILE A 30 -24.91 -3.61 -3.13
C ILE A 30 -23.52 -3.24 -2.59
N ASN A 31 -23.44 -2.92 -1.29
CA ASN A 31 -22.21 -2.54 -0.61
C ASN A 31 -21.29 -3.75 -0.31
N ILE A 32 -20.75 -4.36 -1.37
CA ILE A 32 -19.83 -5.50 -1.30
C ILE A 32 -18.38 -5.00 -1.15
N SER A 33 -17.54 -5.76 -0.43
CA SER A 33 -16.09 -5.47 -0.32
C SER A 33 -15.39 -5.44 -1.68
N GLU A 34 -14.43 -4.52 -1.85
CA GLU A 34 -13.68 -4.35 -3.11
C GLU A 34 -13.03 -5.65 -3.65
N PRO A 35 -12.39 -6.52 -2.85
CA PRO A 35 -11.77 -7.74 -3.36
C PRO A 35 -12.79 -8.68 -4.01
N ILE A 36 -13.96 -8.86 -3.38
CA ILE A 36 -15.05 -9.68 -3.92
C ILE A 36 -15.56 -9.04 -5.20
N LYS A 37 -15.58 -7.70 -5.27
CA LYS A 37 -16.00 -6.99 -6.47
C LYS A 37 -15.11 -7.30 -7.68
N TYR A 38 -13.80 -7.23 -7.49
CA TYR A 38 -12.85 -7.54 -8.58
C TYR A 38 -12.86 -9.02 -8.98
N ILE A 39 -12.96 -9.94 -8.01
CA ILE A 39 -12.98 -11.38 -8.29
C ILE A 39 -14.20 -11.77 -9.11
N SER A 40 -15.38 -11.32 -8.71
CA SER A 40 -16.63 -11.65 -9.41
C SER A 40 -16.71 -11.00 -10.79
N ALA A 41 -16.23 -9.76 -10.95
CA ALA A 41 -16.08 -9.15 -12.27
C ALA A 41 -15.14 -9.98 -13.16
N LEU A 42 -14.00 -10.46 -12.63
CA LEU A 42 -13.09 -11.32 -13.38
C LEU A 42 -13.75 -12.64 -13.80
N ILE A 43 -14.51 -13.28 -12.91
CA ILE A 43 -15.26 -14.50 -13.24
C ILE A 43 -16.24 -14.22 -14.38
N LEU A 44 -16.97 -13.10 -14.34
CA LEU A 44 -17.91 -12.72 -15.37
C LEU A 44 -17.23 -12.45 -16.72
N VAL A 45 -16.07 -11.76 -16.71
CA VAL A 45 -15.20 -11.59 -17.89
C VAL A 45 -14.86 -12.94 -18.51
N ILE A 46 -14.45 -13.91 -17.69
CA ILE A 46 -14.05 -15.25 -18.15
C ILE A 46 -15.26 -15.98 -18.75
N LEU A 47 -16.42 -15.97 -18.09
CA LEU A 47 -17.64 -16.61 -18.58
C LEU A 47 -18.09 -16.02 -19.92
N ASN A 48 -18.12 -14.69 -20.02
CA ASN A 48 -18.45 -13.98 -21.25
C ASN A 48 -17.43 -14.27 -22.35
N ALA A 49 -16.14 -14.35 -22.02
CA ALA A 49 -15.10 -14.67 -22.98
C ALA A 49 -15.22 -16.10 -23.52
N ILE A 50 -15.50 -17.08 -22.66
CA ILE A 50 -15.77 -18.46 -23.06
C ILE A 50 -16.99 -18.52 -23.99
N PHE A 51 -18.07 -17.82 -23.63
CA PHE A 51 -19.27 -17.77 -24.45
C PHE A 51 -19.00 -17.15 -25.83
N LEU A 52 -18.39 -15.96 -25.88
CA LEU A 52 -18.01 -15.30 -27.12
C LEU A 52 -17.07 -16.15 -27.96
N PHE A 53 -16.13 -16.87 -27.33
CA PHE A 53 -15.26 -17.83 -27.99
C PHE A 53 -16.07 -18.92 -28.70
N THR A 54 -17.09 -19.52 -28.07
CA THR A 54 -17.91 -20.57 -28.74
C THR A 54 -18.58 -20.08 -30.03
N LYS A 55 -18.94 -18.79 -30.10
CA LYS A 55 -19.57 -18.15 -31.27
C LYS A 55 -18.56 -17.77 -32.33
N THR A 56 -17.35 -17.36 -31.92
CA THR A 56 -16.32 -16.80 -32.80
C THR A 56 -15.23 -17.79 -33.18
N LYS A 57 -15.23 -19.03 -32.64
CA LYS A 57 -14.21 -20.06 -32.92
C LYS A 57 -13.96 -20.35 -34.41
N LYS A 58 -14.97 -20.11 -35.27
CA LYS A 58 -14.86 -20.30 -36.73
C LYS A 58 -14.21 -19.11 -37.45
N PHE A 59 -14.03 -17.97 -36.80
CA PHE A 59 -13.44 -16.79 -37.43
C PHE A 59 -11.96 -17.01 -37.73
N SER A 60 -11.45 -16.34 -38.75
CA SER A 60 -10.01 -16.30 -39.01
C SER A 60 -9.31 -15.46 -37.95
N LEU A 61 -8.09 -15.85 -37.58
CA LEU A 61 -7.32 -15.22 -36.51
C LEU A 61 -7.06 -13.74 -36.82
N PHE A 62 -6.82 -13.41 -38.09
CA PHE A 62 -6.67 -12.03 -38.57
C PHE A 62 -7.95 -11.19 -38.40
N LYS A 63 -9.13 -11.78 -38.70
CA LYS A 63 -10.43 -11.09 -38.51
C LYS A 63 -10.70 -10.82 -37.04
N SER A 64 -10.37 -11.78 -36.16
CA SER A 64 -10.50 -11.62 -34.71
C SER A 64 -9.51 -10.60 -34.15
N LEU A 65 -8.26 -10.57 -34.64
CA LEU A 65 -7.26 -9.58 -34.24
C LEU A 65 -7.67 -8.15 -34.65
N ARG A 66 -8.19 -7.98 -35.87
CA ARG A 66 -8.71 -6.68 -36.33
C ARG A 66 -9.89 -6.21 -35.48
N LEU A 67 -10.76 -7.12 -35.07
CA LEU A 67 -11.88 -6.82 -34.17
C LEU A 67 -11.37 -6.44 -32.77
N LEU A 68 -10.37 -7.15 -32.25
CA LEU A 68 -9.73 -6.84 -30.97
C LEU A 68 -9.19 -5.40 -30.96
N PHE A 69 -8.40 -5.02 -31.97
CA PHE A 69 -7.87 -3.65 -32.05
C PHE A 69 -8.97 -2.59 -32.20
N ARG A 70 -9.97 -2.84 -33.05
CA ARG A 70 -11.09 -1.89 -33.25
C ARG A 70 -11.91 -1.64 -31.99
N ILE A 71 -12.01 -2.62 -31.10
CA ILE A 71 -12.73 -2.49 -29.83
C ILE A 71 -11.81 -1.87 -28.77
N ASN A 72 -10.59 -2.39 -28.61
CA ASN A 72 -9.72 -2.02 -27.50
C ASN A 72 -9.10 -0.64 -27.66
N VAL A 73 -8.69 -0.23 -28.86
CA VAL A 73 -8.01 1.07 -29.04
C VAL A 73 -8.92 2.25 -28.64
N PRO A 74 -10.19 2.35 -29.11
CA PRO A 74 -11.09 3.41 -28.67
C PRO A 74 -11.41 3.34 -27.17
N ILE A 75 -11.63 2.13 -26.65
CA ILE A 75 -11.91 1.91 -25.23
C ILE A 75 -10.77 2.46 -24.36
N TRP A 76 -9.52 2.08 -24.65
CA TRP A 76 -8.38 2.52 -23.85
C TRP A 76 -8.11 4.01 -23.97
N VAL A 77 -8.34 4.63 -25.14
CA VAL A 77 -8.30 6.08 -25.29
C VAL A 77 -9.30 6.74 -24.34
N VAL A 78 -10.56 6.28 -24.33
CA VAL A 78 -11.59 6.83 -23.45
C VAL A 78 -11.25 6.59 -21.97
N VAL A 79 -10.81 5.39 -21.59
CA VAL A 79 -10.41 5.07 -20.21
C VAL A 79 -9.27 5.97 -19.73
N ILE A 80 -8.26 6.20 -20.58
CA ILE A 80 -7.15 7.11 -20.25
C ILE A 80 -7.69 8.53 -20.02
N PHE A 81 -8.51 9.07 -20.93
CA PHE A 81 -9.12 10.40 -20.77
C PHE A 81 -9.96 10.51 -19.49
N LEU A 82 -10.77 9.48 -19.17
CA LEU A 82 -11.58 9.45 -17.95
C LEU A 82 -10.71 9.38 -16.68
N THR A 83 -9.59 8.66 -16.72
CA THR A 83 -8.70 8.50 -15.56
C THR A 83 -7.93 9.78 -15.26
N TYR A 84 -7.51 10.54 -16.29
CA TYR A 84 -6.79 11.81 -16.16
C TYR A 84 -7.70 13.05 -16.08
N SER A 85 -9.02 12.87 -16.17
CA SER A 85 -10.00 13.92 -15.92
C SER A 85 -9.88 14.42 -14.48
N LYS A 86 -9.87 15.75 -14.31
CA LYS A 86 -9.94 16.41 -12.99
C LYS A 86 -11.29 16.16 -12.28
N TYR A 87 -12.30 15.71 -13.02
CA TYR A 87 -13.65 15.41 -12.53
C TYR A 87 -13.88 13.91 -12.51
N GLN A 88 -13.50 13.25 -11.40
CA GLN A 88 -13.75 11.82 -11.17
C GLN A 88 -15.05 11.63 -10.40
N SER A 89 -16.19 11.89 -11.03
CA SER A 89 -17.49 11.58 -10.42
C SER A 89 -17.80 10.08 -10.48
N LEU A 90 -18.66 9.59 -9.59
CA LEU A 90 -19.07 8.19 -9.54
C LEU A 90 -19.55 7.63 -10.91
N PRO A 91 -20.35 8.35 -11.72
CA PRO A 91 -20.72 7.89 -13.06
C PRO A 91 -19.53 7.67 -14.00
N PHE A 92 -18.49 8.51 -13.91
CA PHE A 92 -17.29 8.38 -14.75
C PHE A 92 -16.50 7.11 -14.39
N GLN A 93 -16.42 6.78 -13.11
CA GLN A 93 -15.78 5.55 -12.64
C GLN A 93 -16.54 4.31 -13.11
N ILE A 94 -17.88 4.33 -13.07
CA ILE A 94 -18.73 3.23 -13.56
C ILE A 94 -18.52 3.02 -15.07
N ILE A 95 -18.50 4.09 -15.87
CA ILE A 95 -18.27 4.01 -17.32
C ILE A 95 -16.86 3.47 -17.59
N ALA A 96 -15.83 4.00 -16.93
CA ALA A 96 -14.46 3.53 -17.09
C ALA A 96 -14.33 2.04 -16.75
N PHE A 97 -14.96 1.59 -15.67
CA PHE A 97 -14.95 0.19 -15.25
C PHE A 97 -15.66 -0.72 -16.26
N ALA A 98 -16.83 -0.32 -16.78
CA ALA A 98 -17.55 -1.07 -17.81
C ALA A 98 -16.74 -1.18 -19.12
N LEU A 99 -16.08 -0.09 -19.53
CA LEU A 99 -15.20 -0.08 -20.70
C LEU A 99 -14.00 -1.03 -20.52
N VAL A 100 -13.35 -0.98 -19.36
CA VAL A 100 -12.26 -1.91 -18.99
C VAL A 100 -12.76 -3.37 -19.04
N PHE A 101 -13.95 -3.65 -18.51
CA PHE A 101 -14.53 -4.98 -18.53
C PHE A 101 -14.78 -5.51 -19.96
N ILE A 102 -15.34 -4.69 -20.85
CA ILE A 102 -15.54 -5.03 -22.27
C ILE A 102 -14.19 -5.32 -22.95
N SER A 103 -13.19 -4.47 -22.67
CA SER A 103 -11.82 -4.65 -23.17
C SER A 103 -11.26 -6.01 -22.74
N PHE A 104 -11.26 -6.31 -21.44
CA PHE A 104 -10.74 -7.58 -20.92
C PHE A 104 -11.48 -8.79 -21.50
N THR A 105 -12.80 -8.73 -21.61
CA THR A 105 -13.61 -9.82 -22.20
C THR A 105 -13.20 -10.11 -23.65
N SER A 106 -12.98 -9.06 -24.44
CA SER A 106 -12.52 -9.20 -25.83
C SER A 106 -11.10 -9.77 -25.93
N ILE A 107 -10.20 -9.35 -25.03
CA ILE A 107 -8.82 -9.86 -24.96
C ILE A 107 -8.82 -11.34 -24.59
N PHE A 108 -9.55 -11.75 -23.55
CA PHE A 108 -9.65 -13.14 -23.14
C PHE A 108 -10.26 -14.02 -24.25
N THR A 109 -11.29 -13.53 -24.94
CA THR A 109 -11.87 -14.23 -26.09
C THR A 109 -10.84 -14.46 -27.18
N PHE A 110 -10.03 -13.44 -27.49
CA PHE A 110 -8.97 -13.57 -28.48
C PHE A 110 -7.88 -14.55 -28.05
N ILE A 111 -7.48 -14.55 -26.77
CA ILE A 111 -6.54 -15.52 -26.21
C ILE A 111 -7.06 -16.94 -26.38
N LEU A 112 -8.34 -17.20 -26.02
CA LEU A 112 -8.96 -18.51 -26.19
C LEU A 112 -8.99 -18.94 -27.67
N LEU A 113 -9.27 -18.01 -28.59
CA LEU A 113 -9.19 -18.27 -30.03
C LEU A 113 -7.79 -18.67 -30.47
N VAL A 114 -6.77 -17.96 -30.02
CA VAL A 114 -5.37 -18.28 -30.33
C VAL A 114 -5.01 -19.66 -29.81
N ILE A 115 -5.33 -19.97 -28.55
CA ILE A 115 -5.08 -21.28 -27.93
C ILE A 115 -5.77 -22.39 -28.74
N ASN A 116 -7.06 -22.23 -29.05
CA ASN A 116 -7.81 -23.23 -29.82
C ASN A 116 -7.21 -23.48 -31.20
N ARG A 117 -6.78 -22.43 -31.91
CA ARG A 117 -6.14 -22.57 -33.23
C ARG A 117 -4.80 -23.27 -33.14
N ILE A 118 -4.06 -23.05 -32.06
CA ILE A 118 -2.78 -23.75 -31.84
C ILE A 118 -3.01 -25.23 -31.55
N ILE A 119 -4.03 -25.56 -30.74
CA ILE A 119 -4.43 -26.94 -30.45
C ILE A 119 -4.90 -27.64 -31.73
N GLU A 120 -5.81 -27.03 -32.49
CA GLU A 120 -6.29 -27.55 -33.78
C GLU A 120 -5.16 -27.81 -34.78
N ALA A 121 -4.19 -26.89 -34.85
CA ALA A 121 -3.03 -27.03 -35.73
C ALA A 121 -1.97 -28.03 -35.20
N ARG A 122 -2.19 -28.67 -34.03
CA ARG A 122 -1.21 -29.51 -33.31
C ARG A 122 0.14 -28.83 -33.11
N LYS A 123 0.17 -27.49 -33.10
CA LYS A 123 1.41 -26.70 -32.98
C LYS A 123 1.74 -26.42 -31.53
N LEU A 124 1.86 -27.47 -30.71
CA LEU A 124 2.13 -27.37 -29.26
C LEU A 124 3.32 -26.44 -28.94
N ARG A 125 4.37 -26.47 -29.78
CA ARG A 125 5.52 -25.56 -29.68
C ARG A 125 5.12 -24.07 -29.68
N LEU A 126 4.14 -23.68 -30.49
CA LEU A 126 3.65 -22.30 -30.57
C LEU A 126 2.84 -21.91 -29.33
N ALA A 127 2.06 -22.83 -28.74
CA ALA A 127 1.30 -22.57 -27.52
C ALA A 127 2.24 -22.39 -26.32
N ILE A 128 3.26 -23.26 -26.23
CA ILE A 128 4.32 -23.14 -25.22
C ILE A 128 5.04 -21.80 -25.39
N PHE A 129 5.36 -21.39 -26.61
CA PHE A 129 5.98 -20.09 -26.88
C PHE A 129 5.13 -18.91 -26.37
N PHE A 130 3.82 -18.88 -26.68
CA PHE A 130 2.94 -17.82 -26.20
C PHE A 130 2.77 -17.83 -24.67
N LEU A 131 2.73 -19.01 -24.06
CA LEU A 131 2.67 -19.15 -22.60
C LEU A 131 3.95 -18.60 -21.95
N ILE A 132 5.12 -18.97 -22.46
CA ILE A 132 6.41 -18.44 -22.00
C ILE A 132 6.46 -16.92 -22.16
N LEU A 133 6.05 -16.40 -23.32
CA LEU A 133 5.99 -14.96 -23.58
C LEU A 133 5.08 -14.24 -22.58
N PHE A 134 3.91 -14.81 -22.27
CA PHE A 134 2.99 -14.26 -21.28
C PHE A 134 3.61 -14.25 -19.86
N ILE A 135 4.26 -15.34 -19.45
CA ILE A 135 4.96 -15.43 -18.16
C ILE A 135 6.06 -14.37 -18.07
N VAL A 136 6.88 -14.21 -19.12
CA VAL A 136 7.95 -13.20 -19.18
C VAL A 136 7.38 -11.78 -19.11
N LEU A 137 6.27 -11.52 -19.79
CA LEU A 137 5.59 -10.21 -19.75
C LEU A 137 5.06 -9.89 -18.34
N CYS A 138 4.36 -10.84 -17.71
CA CYS A 138 3.87 -10.70 -16.33
C CYS A 138 5.02 -10.47 -15.34
N PHE A 139 6.12 -11.21 -15.48
CA PHE A 139 7.31 -11.02 -14.67
C PHE A 139 7.93 -9.63 -14.85
N THR A 140 8.01 -9.15 -16.09
CA THR A 140 8.53 -7.82 -16.41
C THR A 140 7.67 -6.72 -15.81
N ILE A 141 6.35 -6.77 -15.99
CA ILE A 141 5.41 -5.80 -15.41
C ILE A 141 5.50 -5.79 -13.88
N SER A 142 5.55 -6.98 -13.26
CA SER A 142 5.71 -7.12 -11.81
C SER A 142 7.01 -6.49 -11.30
N THR A 143 8.12 -6.72 -12.01
CA THR A 143 9.45 -6.19 -11.65
C THR A 143 9.50 -4.66 -11.83
N LEU A 144 8.97 -4.12 -12.92
CA LEU A 144 8.91 -2.67 -13.15
C LEU A 144 8.02 -1.96 -12.11
N THR A 145 6.87 -2.56 -11.78
CA THR A 145 5.97 -2.02 -10.75
C THR A 145 6.63 -2.05 -9.38
N TYR A 146 7.33 -3.14 -9.05
CA TYR A 146 8.09 -3.24 -7.81
C TYR A 146 9.22 -2.19 -7.77
N GLN A 147 9.98 -2.00 -8.84
CA GLN A 147 11.02 -0.95 -8.90
C GLN A 147 10.43 0.45 -8.67
N ARG A 148 9.28 0.76 -9.30
CA ARG A 148 8.59 2.03 -9.08
C ARG A 148 8.22 2.23 -7.61
N LEU A 149 7.63 1.22 -6.98
CA LEU A 149 7.25 1.27 -5.57
C LEU A 149 8.47 1.42 -4.65
N VAL A 150 9.59 0.78 -4.97
CA VAL A 150 10.85 0.95 -4.22
C VAL A 150 11.38 2.37 -4.35
N ASN A 151 11.33 2.97 -5.54
CA ASN A 151 11.72 4.36 -5.74
C ASN A 151 10.85 5.33 -4.93
N GLU A 152 9.53 5.18 -5.00
CA GLU A 152 8.59 6.00 -4.25
C GLU A 152 8.76 5.83 -2.73
N GLY A 153 8.89 4.58 -2.26
CA GLY A 153 9.16 4.28 -0.86
C GLY A 153 10.48 4.86 -0.37
N SER A 154 11.53 4.87 -1.20
CA SER A 154 12.82 5.50 -0.88
C SER A 154 12.69 7.01 -0.69
N VAL A 155 11.90 7.69 -1.53
CA VAL A 155 11.65 9.13 -1.37
C VAL A 155 10.92 9.42 -0.06
N ILE A 156 9.94 8.59 0.31
CA ILE A 156 9.21 8.74 1.59
C ILE A 156 10.15 8.49 2.77
N ALA A 157 11.04 7.49 2.69
CA ALA A 157 12.04 7.23 3.71
C ALA A 157 13.05 8.39 3.84
N ASP A 158 13.53 8.94 2.73
CA ASP A 158 14.43 10.09 2.72
C ASP A 158 13.75 11.33 3.33
N LYS A 159 12.45 11.56 3.07
CA LYS A 159 11.69 12.64 3.75
C LYS A 159 11.65 12.49 5.27
N GLN A 160 11.48 11.27 5.80
CA GLN A 160 11.57 11.04 7.24
C GLN A 160 12.96 11.41 7.74
N CYS A 161 14.01 10.91 7.07
CA CYS A 161 15.37 11.18 7.49
C CYS A 161 15.72 12.67 7.42
N LEU A 162 15.32 13.38 6.38
CA LEU A 162 15.73 14.78 6.18
C LEU A 162 14.93 15.74 7.04
N ASN A 163 13.63 15.48 7.25
CA ASN A 163 12.74 16.46 7.89
C ASN A 163 12.35 16.09 9.33
N VAL A 164 12.37 14.80 9.68
CA VAL A 164 11.86 14.33 10.98
C VAL A 164 12.98 13.89 11.90
N ASN A 165 13.97 13.12 11.41
CA ASN A 165 15.07 12.64 12.26
C ASN A 165 15.87 13.76 12.95
N PRO A 166 16.18 14.92 12.31
CA PRO A 166 16.84 16.03 12.99
C PRO A 166 16.03 16.53 14.19
N LEU A 167 14.71 16.60 14.07
CA LEU A 167 13.83 17.03 15.15
C LEU A 167 13.77 15.99 16.27
N ILE A 168 13.81 14.70 15.95
CA ILE A 168 13.94 13.63 16.95
C ILE A 168 15.26 13.79 17.71
N ILE A 169 16.37 13.99 17.00
CA ILE A 169 17.70 14.17 17.60
C ILE A 169 17.72 15.40 18.51
N GLN A 170 17.28 16.56 18.01
CA GLN A 170 17.21 17.80 18.78
C GLN A 170 16.34 17.64 20.03
N ARG A 171 15.14 17.03 19.90
CA ARG A 171 14.23 16.79 21.03
C ARG A 171 14.87 15.92 22.10
N LYS A 172 15.56 14.85 21.69
CA LYS A 172 16.21 13.91 22.61
C LYS A 172 17.44 14.52 23.29
N ASN A 173 18.22 15.32 22.56
CA ASN A 173 19.35 16.07 23.14
C ASN A 173 18.86 17.08 24.16
N SER A 174 17.83 17.87 23.82
CA SER A 174 17.18 18.82 24.71
C SER A 174 16.68 18.15 25.99
N TYR A 175 16.00 17.01 25.88
CA TYR A 175 15.58 16.24 27.05
C TYR A 175 16.75 15.75 27.91
N THR A 176 17.81 15.24 27.29
CA THR A 176 19.01 14.78 28.01
C THR A 176 19.66 15.93 28.77
N GLU A 177 19.66 17.12 28.18
CA GLU A 177 20.17 18.33 28.78
C GLU A 177 19.29 18.81 29.95
N THR A 178 17.96 18.79 29.81
CA THR A 178 17.03 19.05 30.93
C THR A 178 17.33 18.16 32.13
N ILE A 179 17.58 16.87 31.89
CA ILE A 179 17.91 15.89 32.94
C ILE A 179 19.29 16.15 33.54
N ARG A 180 20.26 16.58 32.73
CA ARG A 180 21.60 16.96 33.20
C ARG A 180 21.52 18.16 34.15
N ILE A 181 20.79 19.21 33.77
CA ILE A 181 20.57 20.41 34.59
C ILE A 181 19.90 20.04 35.91
N ALA A 182 18.81 19.26 35.85
CA ALA A 182 18.08 18.82 37.03
C ALA A 182 18.94 18.00 38.02
N LYS A 183 19.83 17.15 37.51
CA LYS A 183 20.74 16.34 38.35
C LYS A 183 21.92 17.12 38.91
N ALA A 184 22.38 18.15 38.21
CA ALA A 184 23.55 18.93 38.60
C ALA A 184 23.23 20.07 39.59
N ASN A 185 22.01 20.14 40.13
CA ASN A 185 21.49 21.31 40.85
C ASN A 185 21.69 22.61 40.05
N GLY A 186 21.48 22.54 38.73
CA GLY A 186 21.55 23.73 37.86
C GLY A 186 20.48 24.76 38.22
N SER A 187 20.58 25.96 37.65
CA SER A 187 19.62 27.01 37.95
C SER A 187 18.22 26.61 37.47
N GLU A 188 17.19 27.03 38.22
CA GLU A 188 15.80 26.84 37.82
C GLU A 188 15.51 27.53 36.47
N GLU A 189 16.15 28.66 36.21
CA GLU A 189 16.07 29.38 34.94
C GLU A 189 16.57 28.54 33.76
N ASP A 190 17.74 27.91 33.90
CA ASP A 190 18.31 27.04 32.86
C ASP A 190 17.41 25.82 32.59
N TYR A 191 16.84 25.24 33.66
CA TYR A 191 15.91 24.12 33.54
C TYR A 191 14.67 24.51 32.73
N TRP A 192 14.01 25.61 33.08
CA TRP A 192 12.79 26.06 32.39
C TRP A 192 13.08 26.50 30.96
N LYS A 193 14.21 27.15 30.71
CA LYS A 193 14.64 27.53 29.37
C LYS A 193 14.80 26.31 28.47
N GLU A 194 15.49 25.27 28.93
CA GLU A 194 15.67 24.04 28.15
C GLU A 194 14.35 23.26 28.00
N GLN A 195 13.50 23.29 29.03
CA GLN A 195 12.17 22.67 28.99
C GLN A 195 11.24 23.35 27.96
N ILE A 196 11.29 24.68 27.84
CA ILE A 196 10.56 25.43 26.79
C ILE A 196 11.09 25.04 25.41
N ASN A 197 12.42 24.99 25.24
CA ASN A 197 13.07 24.54 24.00
C ASN A 197 12.60 23.12 23.60
N TYR A 198 12.58 22.18 24.54
CA TYR A 198 12.06 20.83 24.34
C TYR A 198 10.62 20.83 23.79
N LEU A 199 9.74 21.65 24.38
CA LEU A 199 8.33 21.73 23.98
C LEU A 199 8.15 22.35 22.59
N GLU A 200 8.96 23.36 22.24
CA GLU A 200 8.94 23.96 20.90
C GLU A 200 9.41 22.98 19.82
N ILE A 201 10.49 22.25 20.07
CA ILE A 201 10.98 21.22 19.16
C ILE A 201 9.96 20.10 19.03
N SER A 202 9.33 19.69 20.15
CA SER A 202 8.29 18.66 20.16
C SER A 202 7.10 19.02 19.28
N LYS A 203 6.64 20.28 19.29
CA LYS A 203 5.57 20.76 18.39
C LYS A 203 5.96 20.64 16.91
N LYS A 204 7.18 21.07 16.55
CA LYS A 204 7.70 20.95 15.19
C LYS A 204 7.80 19.48 14.75
N TYR A 205 8.30 18.62 15.64
CA TYR A 205 8.38 17.18 15.43
C TYR A 205 7.00 16.57 15.18
N ILE A 206 5.99 16.87 16.02
CA ILE A 206 4.63 16.33 15.87
C ILE A 206 4.06 16.68 14.49
N GLN A 207 4.18 17.93 14.05
CA GLN A 207 3.70 18.36 12.74
C GLN A 207 4.40 17.63 11.59
N ALA A 208 5.73 17.55 11.64
CA ALA A 208 6.53 16.88 10.61
C ALA A 208 6.23 15.37 10.56
N GLN A 209 6.15 14.72 11.74
CA GLN A 209 5.87 13.29 11.87
C GLN A 209 4.44 12.96 11.41
N GLN A 210 3.45 13.81 11.70
CA GLN A 210 2.08 13.65 11.23
C GLN A 210 1.98 13.74 9.71
N SER A 211 2.68 14.71 9.10
CA SER A 211 2.74 14.84 7.63
C SER A 211 3.35 13.58 7.01
N TRP A 212 4.46 13.09 7.56
CA TRP A 212 5.09 11.86 7.08
C TRP A 212 4.19 10.63 7.25
N LEU A 213 3.54 10.47 8.41
CA LEU A 213 2.63 9.34 8.66
C LEU A 213 1.47 9.32 7.66
N LYS A 214 0.94 10.49 7.28
CA LYS A 214 -0.10 10.60 6.25
C LYS A 214 0.40 10.09 4.89
N GLU A 215 1.59 10.51 4.48
CA GLU A 215 2.20 10.05 3.22
C GLU A 215 2.48 8.53 3.26
N GLN A 216 3.10 8.04 4.34
CA GLN A 216 3.43 6.64 4.51
C GLN A 216 2.18 5.76 4.53
N SER A 217 1.14 6.16 5.26
CA SER A 217 -0.14 5.45 5.32
C SER A 217 -0.80 5.38 3.94
N ALA A 218 -0.84 6.50 3.21
CA ALA A 218 -1.37 6.51 1.84
C ALA A 218 -0.59 5.56 0.93
N PHE A 219 0.74 5.50 1.07
CA PHE A 219 1.59 4.62 0.29
C PHE A 219 1.37 3.12 0.60
N ILE A 220 1.48 2.71 1.87
CA ILE A 220 1.38 1.29 2.25
C ILE A 220 -0.03 0.70 2.07
N ASN A 221 -1.05 1.57 2.02
CA ASN A 221 -2.43 1.13 1.83
C ASN A 221 -2.84 0.90 0.37
N ARG A 222 -2.01 1.31 -0.60
CA ARG A 222 -2.31 1.13 -2.03
C ARG A 222 -2.43 -0.34 -2.44
N THR A 223 -3.30 -0.59 -3.41
CA THR A 223 -3.52 -1.94 -3.95
C THR A 223 -2.28 -2.50 -4.63
N ASP A 224 -1.55 -1.69 -5.40
CA ASP A 224 -0.33 -2.12 -6.06
C ASP A 224 0.80 -2.41 -5.06
N TYR A 225 0.89 -1.63 -3.97
CA TYR A 225 1.79 -1.96 -2.85
C TYR A 225 1.47 -3.35 -2.27
N LYS A 226 0.20 -3.60 -1.94
CA LYS A 226 -0.25 -4.89 -1.36
C LYS A 226 -0.07 -6.07 -2.31
N LEU A 227 -0.20 -5.85 -3.62
CA LEU A 227 -0.09 -6.90 -4.64
C LEU A 227 1.36 -7.22 -5.00
N PHE A 228 2.20 -6.22 -5.18
CA PHE A 228 3.53 -6.40 -5.77
C PHE A 228 4.66 -6.47 -4.73
N ILE A 229 4.54 -5.80 -3.58
CA ILE A 229 5.58 -5.83 -2.54
C ILE A 229 5.53 -7.17 -1.78
N PRO A 230 6.68 -7.80 -1.48
CA PRO A 230 6.72 -8.98 -0.63
C PRO A 230 6.08 -8.74 0.75
N LYS A 231 5.30 -9.72 1.24
CA LYS A 231 4.60 -9.61 2.54
C LYS A 231 5.51 -9.22 3.71
N ILE A 232 6.76 -9.67 3.71
CA ILE A 232 7.74 -9.33 4.76
C ILE A 232 8.10 -7.83 4.74
N ILE A 233 8.22 -7.23 3.56
CA ILE A 233 8.48 -5.80 3.39
C ILE A 233 7.20 -5.00 3.70
N GLN A 234 6.03 -5.50 3.30
CA GLN A 234 4.75 -4.89 3.70
C GLN A 234 4.62 -4.80 5.23
N LYS A 235 4.95 -5.90 5.91
CA LYS A 235 4.94 -5.98 7.38
C LYS A 235 5.96 -5.01 8.00
N ALA A 236 7.18 -4.95 7.46
CA ALA A 236 8.20 -4.01 7.92
C ALA A 236 7.72 -2.54 7.79
N GLY A 237 7.10 -2.18 6.67
CA GLY A 237 6.54 -0.84 6.45
C GLY A 237 5.40 -0.49 7.43
N LEU A 238 4.56 -1.47 7.79
CA LEU A 238 3.51 -1.30 8.79
C LEU A 238 4.08 -1.13 10.20
N LEU A 239 5.05 -1.96 10.60
CA LEU A 239 5.69 -1.86 11.91
C LEU A 239 6.45 -0.54 12.07
N GLN A 240 7.10 -0.06 11.01
CA GLN A 240 7.73 1.26 11.00
C GLN A 240 6.69 2.37 11.20
N TYR A 241 5.55 2.31 10.49
CA TYR A 241 4.45 3.25 10.69
C TYR A 241 3.95 3.25 12.14
N GLN A 242 3.70 2.06 12.70
CA GLN A 242 3.19 1.90 14.07
C GLN A 242 4.16 2.42 15.14
N SER A 243 5.46 2.13 15.00
CA SER A 243 6.49 2.66 15.90
C SER A 243 6.51 4.19 15.88
N ARG A 244 6.49 4.80 14.69
CA ARG A 244 6.53 6.28 14.54
C ARG A 244 5.25 6.95 15.01
N GLU A 245 4.10 6.33 14.78
CA GLU A 245 2.82 6.82 15.29
C GLU A 245 2.79 6.81 16.82
N ALA A 246 3.29 5.73 17.44
CA ALA A 246 3.35 5.61 18.88
C ALA A 246 4.33 6.62 19.52
N ASP A 247 5.52 6.83 18.94
CA ASP A 247 6.45 7.88 19.39
C ASP A 247 5.81 9.27 19.32
N MET A 248 5.09 9.58 18.22
CA MET A 248 4.36 10.84 18.09
C MET A 248 3.28 11.01 19.15
N LYS A 249 2.43 10.00 19.38
CA LYS A 249 1.36 10.02 20.39
C LYS A 249 1.91 10.18 21.80
N SER A 250 3.00 9.47 22.13
CA SER A 250 3.68 9.63 23.41
C SER A 250 4.20 11.06 23.59
N THR A 251 4.72 11.68 22.53
CA THR A 251 5.23 13.06 22.54
C THR A 251 4.12 14.09 22.72
N ILE A 252 2.96 13.87 22.11
CA ILE A 252 1.75 14.68 22.33
C ILE A 252 1.37 14.63 23.82
N ALA A 253 1.30 13.43 24.40
CA ALA A 253 0.94 13.25 25.80
C ALA A 253 1.95 13.90 26.76
N VAL A 254 3.26 13.79 26.49
CA VAL A 254 4.30 14.50 27.24
C VAL A 254 4.08 16.02 27.16
N THR A 255 3.85 16.55 25.96
CA THR A 255 3.63 17.99 25.76
C THR A 255 2.39 18.50 26.49
N GLU A 256 1.34 17.69 26.56
CA GLU A 256 0.10 18.01 27.29
C GLU A 256 0.27 17.91 28.81
N MET A 257 1.08 16.96 29.27
CA MET A 257 1.39 16.78 30.69
C MET A 257 2.08 18.03 31.26
N PHE A 258 3.03 18.60 30.51
CA PHE A 258 3.69 19.86 30.87
C PHE A 258 2.76 21.09 30.86
N LYS A 259 1.61 21.03 30.18
CA LYS A 259 0.61 22.10 30.20
C LYS A 259 -0.41 21.93 31.32
N SER A 260 -0.46 20.76 31.93
CA SER A 260 -1.50 20.37 32.91
C SER A 260 -0.89 20.22 34.32
N LEU A 261 0.03 21.12 34.70
CA LEU A 261 0.83 21.01 35.92
C LEU A 261 0.00 20.96 37.22
N THR A 262 -1.21 21.52 37.20
CA THR A 262 -2.10 21.60 38.37
C THR A 262 -3.14 20.49 38.46
N ASP A 263 -3.30 19.65 37.41
CA ASP A 263 -4.30 18.58 37.36
C ASP A 263 -3.64 17.20 37.51
N THR A 264 -3.58 16.73 38.75
CA THR A 264 -2.97 15.43 39.10
C THR A 264 -3.66 14.25 38.43
N ASN A 265 -4.99 14.30 38.24
CA ASN A 265 -5.73 13.20 37.62
C ASN A 265 -5.38 13.10 36.13
N LYS A 266 -5.37 14.24 35.45
CA LYS A 266 -4.97 14.34 34.04
C LYS A 266 -3.50 13.93 33.85
N GLN A 267 -2.60 14.29 34.75
CA GLN A 267 -1.20 13.84 34.69
C GLN A 267 -1.06 12.32 34.79
N LYS A 268 -1.81 11.66 35.67
CA LYS A 268 -1.80 10.19 35.79
C LYS A 268 -2.29 9.50 34.51
N GLU A 269 -3.34 10.04 33.89
CA GLU A 269 -3.86 9.55 32.61
C GLU A 269 -2.83 9.70 31.48
N LEU A 270 -2.21 10.88 31.39
CA LEU A 270 -1.19 11.16 30.37
C LEU A 270 0.06 10.30 30.59
N ALA A 271 0.51 10.11 31.83
CA ALA A 271 1.60 9.20 32.15
C ALA A 271 1.30 7.75 31.71
N THR A 272 0.08 7.28 31.94
CA THR A 272 -0.36 5.95 31.48
C THR A 272 -0.36 5.85 29.95
N THR A 273 -0.81 6.91 29.27
CA THR A 273 -0.76 7.02 27.81
C THR A 273 0.66 6.95 27.29
N ILE A 274 1.60 7.71 27.87
CA ILE A 274 3.02 7.70 27.51
C ILE A 274 3.59 6.29 27.62
N LEU A 275 3.36 5.60 28.74
CA LEU A 275 3.86 4.24 28.96
C LEU A 275 3.29 3.24 27.95
N ASN A 276 1.99 3.32 27.65
CA ASN A 276 1.34 2.41 26.71
C ASN A 276 1.82 2.62 25.28
N GLU A 277 1.94 3.87 24.83
CA GLU A 277 2.47 4.17 23.50
C GLU A 277 3.95 3.80 23.40
N LYS A 278 4.74 4.00 24.47
CA LYS A 278 6.13 3.55 24.50
C LYS A 278 6.27 2.04 24.34
N LYS A 279 5.43 1.26 25.02
CA LYS A 279 5.39 -0.22 24.86
C LYS A 279 5.02 -0.63 23.43
N LYS A 280 4.06 0.05 22.80
CA LYS A 280 3.69 -0.20 21.39
C LYS A 280 4.86 0.09 20.46
N GLN A 281 5.56 1.21 20.68
CA GLN A 281 6.76 1.56 19.92
C GLN A 281 7.83 0.47 20.03
N GLU A 282 8.20 0.09 21.25
CA GLU A 282 9.24 -0.90 21.52
C GLU A 282 8.88 -2.28 20.96
N ALA A 283 7.62 -2.71 21.06
CA ALA A 283 7.16 -3.96 20.49
C ALA A 283 7.27 -3.97 18.95
N ALA A 284 6.89 -2.86 18.30
CA ALA A 284 6.99 -2.72 16.85
C ALA A 284 8.45 -2.68 16.37
N GLU A 285 9.33 -1.97 17.09
CA GLU A 285 10.78 -1.93 16.81
C GLU A 285 11.42 -3.32 16.98
N ALA A 286 11.10 -4.03 18.06
CA ALA A 286 11.62 -5.37 18.30
C ALA A 286 11.18 -6.37 17.22
N GLU A 287 9.95 -6.26 16.72
CA GLU A 287 9.47 -7.10 15.62
C GLU A 287 10.10 -6.71 14.28
N LEU A 288 10.33 -5.42 14.04
CA LEU A 288 11.04 -4.93 12.87
C LEU A 288 12.49 -5.46 12.84
N ASP A 289 13.18 -5.45 13.97
CA ASP A 289 14.53 -6.01 14.12
C ASP A 289 14.57 -7.51 13.81
N LYS A 290 13.56 -8.27 14.25
CA LYS A 290 13.44 -9.69 13.92
C LYS A 290 13.30 -9.90 12.41
N ILE A 291 12.53 -9.05 11.73
CA ILE A 291 12.38 -9.12 10.27
C ILE A 291 13.75 -8.92 9.59
N TRP A 292 14.51 -7.90 9.98
CA TRP A 292 15.81 -7.63 9.37
C TRP A 292 16.88 -8.70 9.67
N LYS A 293 16.79 -9.36 10.82
CA LYS A 293 17.67 -10.49 11.20
C LYS A 293 17.26 -11.82 10.56
N SER A 294 16.02 -11.95 10.10
CA SER A 294 15.52 -13.18 9.49
C SER A 294 16.06 -13.37 8.05
N LYS A 295 16.29 -14.63 7.64
CA LYS A 295 16.61 -14.92 6.23
C LYS A 295 15.41 -14.52 5.37
N SER A 296 15.65 -13.64 4.40
CA SER A 296 14.62 -13.26 3.43
C SER A 296 14.12 -14.51 2.70
N ASN A 297 12.80 -14.63 2.58
CA ASN A 297 12.20 -15.58 1.65
C ASN A 297 12.73 -15.30 0.23
N PHE A 298 12.89 -16.36 -0.55
CA PHE A 298 13.37 -16.24 -1.93
C PHE A 298 12.34 -15.48 -2.77
N ASP A 299 12.70 -14.27 -3.21
CA ASP A 299 11.98 -13.53 -4.25
C ASP A 299 12.97 -13.17 -5.36
N ILE A 300 12.84 -13.84 -6.50
CA ILE A 300 13.74 -13.65 -7.65
C ILE A 300 13.70 -12.21 -8.18
N ARG A 301 12.59 -11.48 -7.98
CA ARG A 301 12.46 -10.09 -8.43
C ARG A 301 13.47 -9.19 -7.74
N VAL A 302 13.81 -9.47 -6.48
CA VAL A 302 14.80 -8.70 -5.69
C VAL A 302 16.16 -8.64 -6.38
N ARG A 303 16.52 -9.64 -7.19
CA ARG A 303 17.77 -9.63 -7.99
C ARG A 303 17.77 -8.58 -9.11
N PHE A 304 16.60 -8.11 -9.52
CA PHE A 304 16.41 -7.13 -10.59
C PHE A 304 16.05 -5.74 -10.05
N ILE A 305 15.77 -5.62 -8.74
CA ILE A 305 15.47 -4.35 -8.10
C ILE A 305 16.77 -3.65 -7.69
N ARG A 306 16.84 -2.36 -7.97
CA ARG A 306 17.89 -1.47 -7.46
C ARG A 306 17.30 -0.56 -6.40
N VAL A 307 17.84 -0.62 -5.19
CA VAL A 307 17.48 0.33 -4.14
C VAL A 307 18.18 1.66 -4.46
N PRO A 308 17.44 2.78 -4.56
CA PRO A 308 18.06 4.09 -4.77
C PRO A 308 19.06 4.41 -3.66
N LYS A 309 20.11 5.16 -4.00
CA LYS A 309 21.02 5.67 -2.99
C LYS A 309 20.27 6.66 -2.10
N THR A 310 20.29 6.43 -0.80
CA THR A 310 19.65 7.33 0.17
C THR A 310 20.29 8.71 0.11
N GLN A 311 19.45 9.74 0.23
CA GLN A 311 19.87 11.14 0.40
C GLN A 311 20.09 11.49 1.88
N CYS A 312 19.84 10.53 2.78
CA CYS A 312 19.97 10.69 4.22
C CYS A 312 21.45 10.89 4.63
N PRO A 313 21.80 12.03 5.24
CA PRO A 313 23.14 12.24 5.77
C PRO A 313 23.36 11.35 7.00
N LYS A 314 24.61 10.96 7.27
CA LYS A 314 24.95 10.00 8.35
C LYS A 314 24.52 10.50 9.72
N GLU A 315 24.60 11.82 9.93
CA GLU A 315 24.23 12.50 11.16
C GLU A 315 22.76 12.26 11.51
N ASN A 316 21.88 12.21 10.49
CA ASN A 316 20.45 11.98 10.67
C ASN A 316 20.09 10.51 10.91
N LEU A 317 21.04 9.58 10.77
CA LEU A 317 20.87 8.17 11.14
C LEU A 317 21.24 7.91 12.60
N ASN A 318 22.04 8.78 13.20
CA ASN A 318 22.53 8.65 14.56
C ASN A 318 21.55 9.28 15.56
N ILE A 319 20.43 8.59 15.80
CA ILE A 319 19.46 9.03 16.80
C ILE A 319 19.98 8.69 18.19
N PRO A 320 20.16 9.65 19.11
CA PRO A 320 20.70 9.39 20.44
C PRO A 320 19.78 8.46 21.24
N GLU A 321 20.38 7.60 22.04
CA GLU A 321 19.67 6.85 23.06
C GLU A 321 19.38 7.77 24.23
N VAL A 322 18.13 7.77 24.69
CA VAL A 322 17.73 8.53 25.87
C VAL A 322 17.43 7.52 26.97
N PRO A 323 17.98 7.70 28.18
CA PRO A 323 17.65 6.84 29.32
C PRO A 323 16.14 6.75 29.46
N ASN A 324 15.61 5.54 29.61
CA ASN A 324 14.17 5.34 29.77
C ASN A 324 13.81 5.72 31.21
N ILE A 325 13.65 7.01 31.50
CA ILE A 325 13.36 7.52 32.86
C ILE A 325 11.92 7.19 33.28
N PHE A 326 11.09 6.81 32.30
CA PHE A 326 9.75 6.25 32.49
C PHE A 326 9.71 4.72 32.34
N ALA A 327 10.84 4.05 32.07
CA ALA A 327 10.86 2.62 32.36
C ALA A 327 10.69 2.47 33.88
N PRO A 328 9.80 1.58 34.35
CA PRO A 328 9.83 1.22 35.76
C PRO A 328 11.29 0.88 36.10
N PRO A 329 11.84 1.37 37.23
CA PRO A 329 13.21 1.07 37.60
C PRO A 329 13.41 -0.43 37.40
N LYS A 330 14.41 -0.81 36.59
CA LYS A 330 14.78 -2.22 36.46
C LYS A 330 14.85 -2.73 37.89
N GLN A 331 14.02 -3.72 38.22
CA GLN A 331 14.16 -4.41 39.49
C GLN A 331 15.63 -4.77 39.58
N ILE A 332 16.32 -4.14 40.53
CA ILE A 332 17.70 -4.45 40.81
C ILE A 332 17.63 -5.82 41.45
N PHE A 333 17.61 -6.87 40.63
CA PHE A 333 18.00 -8.18 41.07
C PHE A 333 19.50 -8.08 41.37
N ARG A 334 19.80 -7.71 42.61
CA ARG A 334 21.05 -8.11 43.25
C ARG A 334 20.93 -9.63 43.43
N GLY A 335 21.56 -10.36 42.53
CA GLY A 335 21.80 -11.79 42.64
C GLY A 335 23.15 -12.11 41.97
N PRO A 336 23.98 -12.97 42.57
CA PRO A 336 25.39 -13.08 42.23
C PRO A 336 25.59 -13.90 40.94
N TRP A 337 26.45 -13.40 40.05
CA TRP A 337 27.21 -14.14 39.03
C TRP A 337 26.46 -15.11 38.10
N SER A 338 26.35 -14.76 36.81
CA SER A 338 26.85 -15.54 35.64
C SER A 338 26.58 -14.80 34.34
#